data_AF-A0A2S6RED0-F1
#
_entry.id   AF-A0A2S6RED0-F1
#
_cell.length_a   1.000
_cell.length_b   1.000
_cell.length_c   1.000
_cell.angle_alpha   90.00
_cell.angle_beta   90.00
_cell.angle_gamma   90.00
#
_symmetry.space_group_name_H-M   'P 1'
#
loop_
_entity.id
_entity.type
_entity.pdbx_description
1 polymer ?
#
loop_
_entity_poly.entity_id
_entity_poly.type
_entity_poly.pdbx_seq_one_letter_code
_entity_poly.pdbx_strand_id
1 'polypeptide(L)'
;MKSDTDILMILFTSDFYKYYYALNLASTYQACNKCVTVFFSGYACNFLKKNWIEYDKLKINYKMDEFRMTSYTEVLKLCDSLNVKFFFCDTAVKFLNIKKIDFMESMNIKPMPLYRIVNKHKNNKTFFI
;
A
#
# COMPACT_ATOMS: atom_id res chain seq x y z
N MET A 1 -12.51 -17.78 18.93
CA MET A 1 -13.00 -17.03 17.75
C MET A 1 -11.89 -17.01 16.71
N LYS A 2 -12.02 -17.76 15.61
CA LYS A 2 -11.08 -17.72 14.49
C LYS A 2 -11.83 -17.98 13.20
N SER A 3 -12.20 -16.90 12.54
CA SER A 3 -12.09 -16.83 11.08
C SER A 3 -11.52 -15.45 10.77
N ASP A 4 -10.24 -15.26 11.12
CA ASP A 4 -9.48 -14.11 10.69
C ASP A 4 -9.42 -14.21 9.17
N THR A 5 -10.37 -13.56 8.48
CA THR A 5 -10.38 -13.52 7.03
C THR A 5 -9.12 -12.78 6.63
N ASP A 6 -8.15 -13.52 6.12
CA ASP A 6 -6.96 -12.92 5.53
C ASP A 6 -7.40 -12.17 4.26
N ILE A 7 -6.92 -10.94 4.11
CA ILE A 7 -7.16 -10.09 2.96
C ILE A 7 -5.82 -9.75 2.34
N LEU A 8 -5.68 -10.01 1.04
CA LEU A 8 -4.57 -9.53 0.23
C LEU A 8 -5.06 -8.33 -0.59
N MET A 9 -4.41 -7.18 -0.45
CA MET A 9 -4.66 -6.00 -1.26
C MET A 9 -3.44 -5.77 -2.16
N ILE A 10 -3.60 -5.97 -3.46
CA ILE A 10 -2.58 -5.70 -4.46
C ILE A 10 -2.85 -4.31 -5.03
N LEU A 11 -1.94 -3.36 -4.77
CA LEU A 11 -2.02 -2.00 -5.30
C LEU A 11 -1.11 -1.96 -6.54
N PHE A 12 -1.69 -1.88 -7.73
CA PHE A 12 -1.03 -1.77 -9.03
C PHE A 12 -1.30 -0.41 -9.71
N THR A 13 -2.06 0.47 -9.06
CA THR A 13 -2.50 1.75 -9.64
C THR A 13 -1.41 2.85 -9.69
N SER A 14 -1.50 3.74 -10.68
CA SER A 14 -0.83 5.05 -10.72
C SER A 14 -1.71 6.21 -10.23
N ASP A 15 -2.96 5.91 -9.88
CA ASP A 15 -3.93 6.87 -9.37
C ASP A 15 -3.75 7.03 -7.85
N PHE A 16 -3.31 8.23 -7.43
CA PHE A 16 -3.06 8.53 -6.02
C PHE A 16 -4.33 8.42 -5.16
N TYR A 17 -5.50 8.75 -5.68
CA TYR A 17 -6.75 8.68 -4.91
C TYR A 17 -7.14 7.24 -4.64
N LYS A 18 -7.04 6.36 -5.65
CA LYS A 18 -7.24 4.91 -5.46
C LYS A 18 -6.22 4.34 -4.48
N TYR A 19 -4.95 4.73 -4.60
CA TYR A 19 -3.88 4.34 -3.67
C TYR A 19 -4.22 4.75 -2.23
N TYR A 20 -4.58 6.02 -2.02
CA TYR A 20 -4.96 6.56 -0.71
C TYR A 20 -6.16 5.83 -0.09
N TYR A 21 -7.22 5.60 -0.87
CA TYR A 21 -8.40 4.88 -0.37
C TYR A 21 -8.14 3.40 -0.14
N ALA A 22 -7.23 2.78 -0.91
CA ALA A 22 -6.81 1.41 -0.65
C ALA A 22 -6.14 1.28 0.72
N LEU A 23 -5.33 2.26 1.14
CA LEU A 23 -4.72 2.28 2.47
C LEU A 23 -5.75 2.50 3.57
N ASN A 24 -6.71 3.39 3.38
CA ASN A 24 -7.82 3.57 4.32
C ASN A 24 -8.68 2.30 4.46
N LEU A 25 -8.92 1.60 3.35
CA LEU A 25 -9.63 0.33 3.39
C LEU A 25 -8.80 -0.74 4.10
N ALA A 26 -7.48 -0.76 3.91
CA ALA A 26 -6.58 -1.66 4.61
C ALA A 26 -6.60 -1.44 6.13
N SER A 27 -6.48 -0.18 6.59
CA SER A 27 -6.57 0.13 8.03
C SER A 27 -7.95 -0.22 8.60
N THR A 28 -9.03 0.06 7.87
CA THR A 28 -10.40 -0.25 8.29
C THR A 28 -10.60 -1.76 8.43
N TYR A 29 -10.19 -2.56 7.45
CA TYR A 29 -10.28 -4.01 7.56
C TYR A 29 -9.46 -4.56 8.73
N GLN A 30 -8.24 -4.05 8.90
CA GLN A 30 -7.38 -4.45 10.02
C GLN A 30 -8.03 -4.14 11.37
N ALA A 31 -8.62 -2.95 11.52
CA ALA A 31 -9.37 -2.56 12.72
C ALA A 31 -10.64 -3.41 12.95
N CYS A 32 -11.24 -3.95 11.90
CA CYS A 32 -12.38 -4.88 11.97
C CYS A 32 -11.95 -6.35 12.20
N ASN A 33 -10.81 -6.58 12.84
CA ASN A 33 -10.26 -7.91 13.14
C ASN A 33 -10.06 -8.80 11.88
N LYS A 34 -9.71 -8.19 10.74
CA LYS A 34 -9.21 -8.92 9.57
C LYS A 34 -7.68 -8.87 9.56
N CYS A 35 -7.06 -9.87 8.96
CA CYS A 35 -5.62 -9.88 8.79
C CYS A 35 -5.28 -9.36 7.39
N VAL A 36 -4.80 -8.12 7.32
CA VAL A 36 -4.57 -7.43 6.05
C VAL A 36 -3.11 -7.47 5.66
N THR A 37 -2.87 -7.81 4.40
CA THR A 37 -1.57 -7.68 3.74
C THR A 37 -1.73 -6.79 2.53
N VAL A 38 -0.93 -5.72 2.49
CA VAL A 38 -0.86 -4.80 1.35
C VAL A 38 0.42 -5.08 0.57
N PHE A 39 0.25 -5.37 -0.72
CA PHE A 39 1.31 -5.62 -1.67
C PHE A 39 1.35 -4.49 -2.70
N PHE A 40 2.38 -3.65 -2.61
CA PHE A 40 2.63 -2.57 -3.55
C PHE A 40 3.31 -3.13 -4.81
N SER A 41 2.71 -2.94 -5.96
CA SER A 41 3.17 -3.44 -7.24
C SER A 41 2.95 -2.40 -8.34
N GLY A 42 3.45 -2.69 -9.54
CA GLY A 42 3.30 -1.79 -10.70
C GLY A 42 3.66 -0.35 -10.36
N TYR A 43 2.80 0.57 -10.78
CA TYR A 43 3.02 2.00 -10.61
C TYR A 43 2.87 2.49 -9.17
N ALA A 44 2.17 1.75 -8.31
CA ALA A 44 1.97 2.13 -6.91
C ALA A 44 3.29 2.16 -6.12
N CYS A 45 4.32 1.42 -6.59
CA CYS A 45 5.66 1.48 -6.02
C CYS A 45 6.26 2.90 -6.04
N ASN A 46 5.85 3.77 -6.97
CA ASN A 46 6.33 5.16 -6.98
C ASN A 46 5.86 5.96 -5.75
N PHE A 47 4.73 5.60 -5.15
CA PHE A 47 4.22 6.25 -3.95
C PHE A 47 4.96 5.84 -2.67
N LEU A 48 5.90 4.89 -2.76
CA LEU A 48 6.79 4.52 -1.66
C LEU A 48 8.05 5.41 -1.61
N LYS A 49 8.26 6.28 -2.61
CA LYS A 49 9.46 7.11 -2.72
C LYS A 49 9.38 8.34 -1.82
N LYS A 50 10.52 8.89 -1.39
CA LYS A 50 10.61 10.18 -0.67
C LYS A 50 9.96 11.32 -1.48
N ASN A 51 10.05 11.25 -2.81
CA ASN A 51 9.47 12.23 -3.74
C ASN A 51 8.13 11.77 -4.36
N TRP A 52 7.35 10.94 -3.66
CA TRP A 52 6.05 10.41 -4.11
C TRP A 52 5.09 11.47 -4.67
N ILE A 53 5.17 12.72 -4.19
CA ILE A 53 4.29 13.82 -4.60
C ILE A 53 4.40 14.12 -6.11
N GLU A 54 5.55 13.84 -6.72
CA GLU A 54 5.74 13.98 -8.18
C GLU A 54 4.87 13.04 -9.00
N TYR A 55 4.34 11.98 -8.37
CA TYR A 55 3.50 10.96 -8.96
C TYR A 55 2.01 11.20 -8.73
N ASP A 56 1.63 12.13 -7.85
CA ASP A 56 0.27 12.63 -7.73
C ASP A 56 -0.03 13.68 -8.83
N LYS A 57 -0.18 13.20 -10.07
CA LYS A 57 -0.34 14.06 -11.25
C LYS A 57 -1.57 14.96 -11.21
N LEU A 58 -2.63 14.52 -10.53
CA LEU A 58 -3.89 15.25 -10.40
C LEU A 58 -3.91 16.19 -9.18
N LYS A 59 -2.80 16.30 -8.44
CA LYS A 59 -2.66 17.09 -7.21
C LYS A 59 -3.78 16.79 -6.21
N ILE A 60 -4.13 15.51 -6.10
CA ILE A 60 -5.16 15.03 -5.19
C ILE A 60 -4.77 15.28 -3.73
N ASN A 61 -3.50 15.11 -3.36
CA ASN A 61 -3.04 15.41 -1.99
C ASN A 61 -3.35 16.85 -1.60
N TYR A 62 -3.09 17.81 -2.49
CA TYR A 62 -3.40 19.21 -2.25
C TYR A 62 -4.91 19.43 -2.03
N LYS A 63 -5.76 18.80 -2.85
CA LYS A 63 -7.22 18.85 -2.66
C LYS A 63 -7.62 18.23 -1.32
N MET A 64 -7.04 17.09 -0.96
CA MET A 64 -7.30 16.44 0.33
C MET A 64 -6.97 17.37 1.50
N ASP A 65 -5.87 18.11 1.43
CA ASP A 65 -5.50 19.11 2.43
C ASP A 65 -6.55 20.24 2.53
N GLU A 66 -7.09 20.72 1.41
CA GLU A 66 -8.19 21.72 1.39
C GLU A 66 -9.45 21.21 2.09
N PHE A 67 -9.78 19.93 1.91
CA PHE A 67 -10.89 19.27 2.59
C PHE A 67 -10.55 18.80 4.02
N ARG A 68 -9.36 19.13 4.54
CA ARG A 68 -8.87 18.72 5.87
C ARG A 68 -8.93 17.20 6.06
N MET A 69 -8.68 16.45 4.99
CA MET A 69 -8.56 15.00 5.05
C MET A 69 -7.21 14.61 5.66
N THR A 70 -7.16 13.45 6.29
CA THR A 70 -5.92 12.89 6.82
C THR A 70 -4.90 12.68 5.70
N SER A 71 -3.64 13.05 5.94
CA SER A 71 -2.59 12.87 4.93
C SER A 71 -2.34 11.38 4.70
N TYR A 72 -1.92 11.00 3.49
CA TYR A 72 -1.64 9.58 3.23
C TYR A 72 -0.50 9.03 4.11
N THR A 73 0.46 9.87 4.52
CA THR A 73 1.55 9.45 5.43
C THR A 73 1.02 9.10 6.82
N GLU A 74 0.00 9.80 7.30
CA GLU A 74 -0.67 9.47 8.56
C GLU A 74 -1.51 8.19 8.44
N VAL A 75 -2.18 8.00 7.31
CA VAL A 75 -2.89 6.72 7.04
C VAL A 75 -1.90 5.56 6.99
N LEU A 76 -0.72 5.73 6.39
CA LEU A 76 0.34 4.71 6.41
C LEU A 76 0.83 4.40 7.82
N LYS A 77 1.06 5.42 8.65
CA LYS A 77 1.43 5.25 10.07
C LYS A 77 0.32 4.52 10.85
N LEU A 78 -0.94 4.84 10.57
CA LEU A 78 -2.07 4.15 11.16
C LEU A 78 -2.07 2.66 10.78
N CYS A 79 -1.90 2.33 9.50
CA CYS A 79 -1.77 0.95 9.05
C CYS A 79 -0.63 0.20 9.76
N ASP A 80 0.53 0.83 9.91
CA ASP A 80 1.68 0.25 10.62
C ASP A 80 1.35 -0.01 12.10
N SER A 81 0.74 0.97 12.78
CA SER A 81 0.29 0.82 14.18
C SER A 81 -0.75 -0.28 14.39
N LEU A 82 -1.56 -0.57 13.38
CA LEU A 82 -2.55 -1.66 13.37
C LEU A 82 -1.96 -3.01 12.95
N ASN A 83 -0.65 -3.09 12.68
CA ASN A 83 0.07 -4.27 12.22
C ASN A 83 -0.37 -4.78 10.83
N VAL A 84 -0.75 -3.87 9.92
CA VAL A 84 -0.92 -4.21 8.49
C VAL A 84 0.43 -4.66 7.93
N LYS A 85 0.45 -5.82 7.24
CA LYS A 85 1.69 -6.35 6.65
C LYS A 85 1.96 -5.69 5.30
N PHE A 86 3.13 -5.08 5.15
CA PHE A 86 3.52 -4.41 3.90
C PHE A 86 4.60 -5.16 3.13
N PHE A 87 4.37 -5.33 1.83
CA PHE A 87 5.35 -5.88 0.89
C PHE A 87 5.40 -5.06 -0.41
N PHE A 88 6.56 -4.97 -1.06
CA PHE A 88 6.67 -4.41 -2.41
C PHE A 88 7.14 -5.46 -3.43
N CYS A 89 6.73 -5.28 -4.68
CA CYS A 89 7.09 -6.14 -5.80
C CYS A 89 8.53 -5.87 -6.27
N ASP A 90 9.41 -6.84 -6.07
CA ASP A 90 10.82 -6.78 -6.52
C ASP A 90 10.94 -6.46 -8.01
N THR A 91 10.10 -7.11 -8.82
CA THR A 91 10.10 -6.93 -10.27
C THR A 91 9.66 -5.52 -10.66
N ALA A 92 8.63 -4.97 -10.00
CA ALA A 92 8.13 -3.63 -10.32
C ALA A 92 9.14 -2.54 -9.95
N VAL A 93 9.75 -2.64 -8.78
CA VAL A 93 10.79 -1.70 -8.32
C VAL A 93 11.98 -1.70 -9.27
N LYS A 94 12.43 -2.87 -9.73
CA LYS A 94 13.50 -2.99 -10.74
C LYS A 94 13.07 -2.40 -12.09
N PHE A 95 11.88 -2.73 -12.56
CA PHE A 95 11.34 -2.24 -13.83
C PHE A 95 11.22 -0.71 -13.86
N LEU A 96 10.82 -0.10 -12.74
CA LEU A 96 10.70 1.35 -12.58
C LEU A 96 12.01 2.05 -12.18
N ASN A 97 13.12 1.31 -12.08
CA ASN A 97 14.43 1.82 -11.65
C ASN A 97 14.38 2.56 -10.29
N ILE A 98 13.55 2.08 -9.36
CA ILE A 98 13.46 2.62 -8.01
C ILE A 98 14.53 1.92 -7.16
N LYS A 99 15.39 2.69 -6.50
CA LYS A 99 16.44 2.18 -5.62
C LYS A 99 15.97 2.23 -4.17
N LYS A 100 16.54 1.38 -3.32
CA LYS A 100 16.22 1.36 -1.87
C LYS A 100 16.43 2.71 -1.19
N ILE A 101 17.43 3.50 -1.64
CA ILE A 101 17.69 4.86 -1.13
C ILE A 101 16.54 5.84 -1.41
N ASP A 102 15.73 5.56 -2.43
CA ASP A 102 14.59 6.40 -2.81
C ASP A 102 13.39 6.18 -1.88
N PHE A 103 13.36 5.09 -1.11
CA PHE A 103 12.21 4.74 -0.27
C PHE A 103 12.09 5.70 0.92
N MET A 104 10.85 5.95 1.35
CA MET A 104 10.58 6.63 2.62
C MET A 104 11.17 5.83 3.79
N GLU A 105 11.79 6.52 4.75
CA GLU A 105 12.55 5.89 5.83
C GLU A 105 11.66 5.22 6.90
N SER A 106 10.39 5.63 6.99
CA SER A 106 9.49 5.25 8.09
C SER A 106 8.65 4.00 7.83
N MET A 107 8.87 3.24 6.74
CA MET A 107 8.04 2.09 6.40
C MET A 107 8.77 0.76 6.57
N ASN A 108 8.28 -0.10 7.46
CA ASN A 108 8.69 -1.49 7.56
C ASN A 108 8.09 -2.33 6.42
N ILE A 109 8.63 -2.13 5.22
CA ILE A 109 8.18 -2.80 3.99
C ILE A 109 9.25 -3.78 3.48
N LYS A 110 8.80 -4.98 3.08
CA LYS A 110 9.71 -6.05 2.64
C LYS A 110 9.56 -6.38 1.16
N PRO A 111 10.65 -6.72 0.45
CA PRO A 111 10.57 -7.24 -0.90
C PRO A 111 9.83 -8.58 -0.97
N MET A 112 9.01 -8.78 -2.01
CA MET A 112 8.37 -10.05 -2.31
C MET A 112 8.02 -10.16 -3.81
N PRO A 113 8.25 -11.30 -4.48
CA PRO A 113 7.73 -11.51 -5.82
C PRO A 113 6.23 -11.84 -5.80
N LEU A 114 5.50 -11.41 -6.84
CA LEU A 114 4.04 -11.56 -6.93
C LEU A 114 3.56 -13.01 -6.73
N TYR A 115 4.20 -13.98 -7.39
CA TYR A 115 3.79 -15.38 -7.28
C TYR A 115 3.88 -15.91 -5.83
N ARG A 116 4.86 -15.43 -5.05
CA ARG A 116 5.07 -15.87 -3.66
C ARG A 116 4.03 -15.26 -2.73
N ILE A 117 3.67 -13.99 -2.92
CA ILE A 117 2.60 -13.36 -2.11
C ILE A 117 1.25 -13.98 -2.45
N VAL A 118 0.93 -14.20 -3.72
CA VAL A 118 -0.34 -14.83 -4.12
C VAL A 118 -0.43 -16.26 -3.59
N ASN A 119 0.64 -17.07 -3.71
CA ASN A 119 0.64 -18.43 -3.17
C ASN A 119 0.43 -18.47 -1.64
N LYS A 120 1.01 -17.50 -0.91
CA LYS A 120 0.81 -17.37 0.55
C LYS A 120 -0.64 -17.02 0.92
N HIS A 121 -1.38 -16.38 0.01
CA HIS A 121 -2.76 -15.92 0.21
C HIS A 121 -3.78 -16.64 -0.70
N LYS A 122 -3.46 -17.85 -1.20
CA LYS A 122 -4.22 -18.54 -2.28
C LYS A 122 -5.70 -18.84 -1.99
N ASN A 123 -6.13 -18.86 -0.73
CA ASN A 123 -7.52 -19.10 -0.32
C ASN A 123 -8.19 -17.86 0.29
N ASN A 124 -7.55 -16.71 0.15
CA ASN A 124 -7.89 -15.48 0.86
C ASN A 124 -8.55 -14.49 -0.10
N LYS A 125 -9.33 -13.55 0.45
CA LYS A 125 -9.97 -12.52 -0.37
C LYS A 125 -8.87 -11.60 -0.93
N THR A 126 -8.80 -11.51 -2.25
CA THR A 126 -7.84 -10.64 -2.94
C THR A 126 -8.56 -9.45 -3.58
N PHE A 127 -8.08 -8.25 -3.29
CA PHE A 127 -8.44 -7.03 -4.00
C PHE A 127 -7.28 -6.63 -4.90
N PHE A 128 -7.56 -6.35 -6.17
CA PHE A 128 -6.59 -5.80 -7.11
C PHE A 128 -7.04 -4.39 -7.48
N ILE A 129 -6.21 -3.39 -7.14
CA ILE A 129 -6.54 -1.96 -7.20
C ILE A 129 -5.57 -1.23 -8.10
#